data_AF-A0A7S2V493-F1
#
_entry.id   AF-A0A7S2V493-F1
#
_cell.length_a   1.000
_cell.length_b   1.000
_cell.length_c   1.000
_cell.angle_alpha   90.00
_cell.angle_beta   90.00
_cell.angle_gamma   90.00
#
_symmetry.space_group_name_H-M   'P 1'
#
loop_
_entity.id
_entity.type
_entity.pdbx_description
1 polymer ?
#
loop_
_entity_poly.entity_id
_entity_poly.type
_entity_poly.pdbx_seq_one_letter_code
_entity_poly.pdbx_strand_id
1 'polypeptide(L)'
;EVEVADVRWALRQAFSQVDEQVQKIKHWQYQGSTAVAVAVHPRGLVTANCGDSRAVLSRRGQALDLTRDHKPNDPTELKRVEDLGGNVRWYGYYDTEGNPVEGTGVYRVNENLA
;
A
#
# COMPACT_ATOMS: atom_id res chain seq x y z
N GLU A 1 -13.92 -27.10 -8.12
CA GLU A 1 -12.64 -26.69 -7.49
C GLU A 1 -12.64 -25.16 -7.45
N VAL A 2 -12.03 -24.53 -6.44
CA VAL A 2 -12.00 -23.04 -6.36
C VAL A 2 -10.95 -22.53 -7.34
N GLU A 3 -11.31 -21.57 -8.19
CA GLU A 3 -10.36 -21.00 -9.14
C GLU A 3 -9.50 -19.90 -8.50
N VAL A 4 -8.29 -19.68 -9.02
CA VAL A 4 -7.43 -18.56 -8.55
C VAL A 4 -8.12 -17.21 -8.71
N ALA A 5 -8.97 -17.07 -9.73
CA ALA A 5 -9.80 -15.89 -9.95
C ALA A 5 -10.80 -15.66 -8.80
N ASP A 6 -11.39 -16.73 -8.25
CA ASP A 6 -12.31 -16.64 -7.12
C ASP A 6 -11.60 -16.13 -5.86
N VAL A 7 -10.37 -16.62 -5.61
CA VAL A 7 -9.53 -16.16 -4.50
C VAL A 7 -9.17 -14.68 -4.66
N ARG A 8 -8.79 -14.25 -5.87
CA ARG A 8 -8.50 -12.83 -6.16
C ARG A 8 -9.73 -11.96 -5.94
N TRP A 9 -10.90 -12.41 -6.40
CA TRP A 9 -12.15 -11.69 -6.19
C TRP A 9 -12.48 -11.60 -4.71
N ALA A 10 -12.39 -12.70 -3.97
CA ALA A 10 -12.63 -12.75 -2.54
C ALA A 10 -11.72 -11.80 -1.75
N LEU A 11 -10.42 -11.75 -2.06
CA LEU A 11 -9.50 -10.79 -1.42
C LEU A 11 -9.88 -9.35 -1.70
N ARG A 12 -10.24 -9.01 -2.95
CA ARG A 12 -10.70 -7.65 -3.28
C ARG A 12 -11.97 -7.28 -2.52
N GLN A 13 -12.93 -8.20 -2.45
CA GLN A 13 -14.17 -7.99 -1.69
C GLN A 13 -13.90 -7.83 -0.20
N ALA A 14 -13.01 -8.65 0.37
CA ALA A 14 -12.65 -8.56 1.78
C ALA A 14 -12.07 -7.18 2.14
N PHE A 15 -11.14 -6.65 1.33
CA PHE A 15 -10.57 -5.31 1.54
C PHE A 15 -11.67 -4.23 1.44
N SER A 16 -12.52 -4.30 0.41
CA SER A 16 -13.61 -3.33 0.22
C SER A 16 -14.63 -3.35 1.37
N GLN A 17 -15.00 -4.54 1.86
CA GLN A 17 -15.97 -4.69 2.94
C GLN A 17 -15.42 -4.20 4.28
N VAL A 18 -14.15 -4.51 4.58
CA VAL A 18 -13.49 -4.01 5.80
C VAL A 18 -13.40 -2.48 5.75
N ASP A 19 -13.01 -1.90 4.62
CA ASP A 19 -12.94 -0.44 4.46
C ASP A 19 -14.31 0.22 4.68
N GLU A 20 -15.38 -0.31 4.07
CA GLU A 20 -16.74 0.19 4.26
C GLU A 20 -17.22 0.09 5.72
N GLN A 21 -16.85 -0.98 6.42
CA GLN A 21 -17.18 -1.17 7.84
C GLN A 21 -16.41 -0.18 8.72
N VAL A 22 -15.11 0.03 8.45
CA VAL A 22 -14.26 0.97 9.18
C VAL A 22 -14.76 2.41 9.00
N GLN A 23 -15.15 2.82 7.79
CA GLN A 23 -15.68 4.15 7.52
C GLN A 23 -16.94 4.49 8.32
N LYS A 24 -17.71 3.48 8.75
CA LYS A 24 -18.91 3.69 9.59
C LYS A 24 -18.56 4.01 11.05
N ILE A 25 -17.32 3.78 11.48
CA ILE A 25 -16.85 3.99 12.85
C ILE A 25 -16.35 5.44 13.01
N LYS A 26 -17.24 6.33 13.47
CA LYS A 26 -16.96 7.79 13.54
C LYS A 26 -15.69 8.18 14.29
N HIS A 27 -15.33 7.48 15.35
CA HIS A 27 -14.14 7.83 16.15
C HIS A 27 -12.81 7.41 15.49
N TRP A 28 -12.87 6.73 14.34
CA TRP A 28 -11.72 6.38 13.50
C TRP A 28 -11.58 7.26 12.25
N GLN A 29 -12.34 8.35 12.12
CA GLN A 29 -12.34 9.21 10.92
C GLN A 29 -10.95 9.76 10.48
N TYR A 30 -9.99 9.83 11.41
CA TYR A 30 -8.60 10.27 11.15
C TYR A 30 -7.57 9.16 11.42
N GLN A 31 -8.04 7.93 11.54
CA GLN A 31 -7.20 6.76 11.75
C GLN A 31 -7.10 5.98 10.45
N GLY A 32 -5.95 5.36 10.23
CA GLY A 32 -5.69 4.48 9.11
C GLY A 32 -4.86 3.30 9.57
N SER A 33 -4.85 2.25 8.75
CA SER A 33 -3.97 1.11 8.92
C SER A 33 -3.55 0.63 7.54
N THR A 34 -2.34 0.07 7.46
CA THR A 34 -1.98 -0.74 6.31
C THR A 34 -2.62 -2.12 6.42
N ALA A 35 -2.71 -2.84 5.30
CA ALA A 35 -3.17 -4.23 5.27
C ALA A 35 -2.45 -5.01 4.17
N VAL A 36 -1.89 -6.16 4.54
CA VAL A 36 -1.29 -7.11 3.59
C VAL A 36 -1.84 -8.50 3.85
N ALA A 37 -2.17 -9.23 2.79
CA ALA A 37 -2.73 -10.57 2.87
C ALA A 37 -2.11 -11.50 1.82
N VAL A 38 -1.94 -12.77 2.19
CA VAL A 38 -1.49 -13.85 1.30
C VAL A 38 -2.46 -15.02 1.43
N ALA A 39 -3.14 -15.35 0.34
CA ALA A 39 -3.93 -16.57 0.22
C ALA A 39 -3.08 -17.68 -0.40
N VAL A 40 -3.00 -18.81 0.30
CA VAL A 40 -2.30 -20.02 -0.16
C VAL A 40 -3.28 -20.89 -0.92
N HIS A 41 -3.07 -21.03 -2.23
CA HIS A 41 -3.89 -21.85 -3.13
C HIS A 41 -3.03 -23.02 -3.67
N PRO A 42 -3.60 -24.21 -3.93
CA PRO A 42 -2.82 -25.35 -4.47
C PRO A 42 -2.01 -25.03 -5.74
N ARG A 43 -2.50 -24.09 -6.55
CA ARG A 43 -1.84 -23.62 -7.79
C ARG A 43 -0.95 -22.37 -7.64
N GLY A 44 -0.81 -21.80 -6.45
CA GLY A 44 0.04 -20.62 -6.24
C GLY A 44 -0.36 -19.73 -5.06
N LEU A 45 0.33 -18.59 -4.91
CA LEU A 45 0.02 -17.57 -3.91
C LEU A 45 -0.74 -16.42 -4.56
N VAL A 46 -1.77 -15.92 -3.89
CA VAL A 46 -2.50 -14.71 -4.30
C VAL A 46 -2.32 -13.67 -3.20
N THR A 47 -1.79 -12.49 -3.54
CA THR A 47 -1.52 -11.43 -2.58
C THR A 47 -2.43 -10.22 -2.78
N ALA A 48 -2.67 -9.49 -1.70
CA ALA A 48 -3.30 -8.19 -1.70
C ALA A 48 -2.55 -7.27 -0.72
N ASN A 49 -2.26 -6.04 -1.15
CA ASN A 49 -1.59 -5.03 -0.34
C ASN A 49 -2.29 -3.69 -0.45
N CYS A 50 -2.43 -3.00 0.68
CA CYS A 50 -2.89 -1.63 0.79
C CYS A 50 -2.00 -0.91 1.82
N GLY A 51 -1.15 0.00 1.35
CA GLY A 51 -0.18 0.74 2.16
C GLY A 51 1.24 0.21 1.97
N ASP A 52 2.08 0.41 2.99
CA ASP A 52 3.51 0.14 2.92
C ASP A 52 4.00 -1.02 3.79
N SER A 53 3.08 -1.84 4.28
CA SER A 53 3.41 -3.21 4.71
C SER A 53 3.87 -4.07 3.51
N ARG A 54 4.62 -5.14 3.81
CA ARG A 54 5.16 -6.04 2.78
C ARG A 54 5.03 -7.52 3.13
N ALA A 55 4.59 -8.32 2.16
CA ALA A 55 4.71 -9.78 2.20
C ALA A 55 5.96 -10.23 1.46
N VAL A 56 6.74 -11.11 2.09
CA VAL A 56 8.00 -11.65 1.54
C VAL A 56 7.96 -13.18 1.64
N LEU A 57 8.37 -13.87 0.58
CA LEU A 57 8.55 -15.32 0.52
C LEU A 57 10.03 -15.65 0.63
N SER A 58 10.40 -16.50 1.58
CA SER A 58 11.72 -17.15 1.57
C SER A 58 11.68 -18.42 0.71
N ARG A 59 12.48 -18.47 -0.36
CA ARG A 59 12.60 -19.64 -1.23
C ARG A 59 14.06 -19.89 -1.59
N ARG A 60 14.58 -21.06 -1.22
CA ARG A 60 15.99 -21.47 -1.46
C ARG A 60 17.01 -20.46 -0.89
N GLY A 61 16.72 -19.93 0.31
CA GLY A 61 17.59 -18.95 0.98
C GLY A 61 17.52 -17.54 0.40
N GLN A 62 16.63 -17.27 -0.57
CA GLN A 62 16.40 -15.93 -1.12
C GLN A 62 15.07 -15.37 -0.62
N ALA A 63 15.08 -14.09 -0.24
CA ALA A 63 13.87 -13.32 0.04
C ALA A 63 13.30 -12.77 -1.27
N LEU A 64 12.02 -13.06 -1.53
CA LEU A 64 11.30 -12.63 -2.73
C LEU A 64 10.09 -11.79 -2.29
N ASP A 65 10.03 -10.54 -2.75
CA ASP A 65 8.88 -9.68 -2.49
C ASP A 65 7.65 -10.21 -3.22
N LEU A 66 6.58 -10.49 -2.47
CA LEU A 66 5.28 -10.91 -3.01
C LEU A 66 4.32 -9.74 -3.27
N THR A 67 4.64 -8.57 -2.72
CA THR A 67 3.85 -7.35 -2.81
C THR A 67 4.76 -6.15 -3.07
N ARG A 68 4.19 -5.11 -3.67
CA ARG A 68 4.83 -3.79 -3.83
C ARG A 68 4.23 -2.84 -2.81
N ASP A 69 5.08 -2.11 -2.10
CA ASP A 69 4.64 -1.06 -1.17
C ASP A 69 4.04 0.11 -1.96
N HIS A 70 2.93 0.67 -1.47
CA HIS A 70 2.37 1.89 -2.01
C HIS A 70 3.03 3.09 -1.32
N LYS A 71 4.02 3.68 -1.99
CA LYS A 71 4.72 4.88 -1.51
C LYS A 71 4.25 6.11 -2.32
N PRO A 72 4.03 7.29 -1.70
CA PRO A 72 3.51 8.45 -2.42
C PRO A 72 4.39 8.94 -3.57
N ASN A 73 5.71 8.78 -3.45
CA ASN A 73 6.67 9.16 -4.48
C ASN A 73 6.85 8.10 -5.58
N ASP A 74 6.14 6.98 -5.49
CA ASP A 74 6.09 6.02 -6.58
C ASP A 74 5.37 6.64 -7.79
N PRO A 75 5.92 6.57 -9.02
CA PRO A 75 5.34 7.24 -10.18
C PRO A 75 3.87 6.91 -10.46
N THR A 76 3.45 5.67 -10.18
CA THR A 76 2.05 5.26 -10.38
C THR A 76 1.13 5.88 -9.31
N GLU A 77 1.55 5.86 -8.05
CA GLU A 77 0.75 6.42 -6.95
C GLU A 77 0.74 7.95 -6.96
N LEU A 78 1.88 8.59 -7.26
CA LEU A 78 1.99 10.03 -7.48
C LEU A 78 0.99 10.49 -8.53
N LYS A 79 1.02 9.85 -9.70
CA LYS A 79 0.08 10.16 -10.79
C LYS A 79 -1.37 9.95 -10.37
N ARG A 80 -1.67 8.86 -9.66
CA ARG A 80 -3.03 8.57 -9.17
C ARG A 80 -3.54 9.65 -8.22
N VAL A 81 -2.69 10.16 -7.34
CA VAL A 81 -3.02 11.25 -6.41
C VAL A 81 -3.25 12.55 -7.17
N GLU A 82 -2.36 12.90 -8.10
CA GLU A 82 -2.46 14.12 -8.91
C GLU A 82 -3.68 14.14 -9.83
N ASP A 83 -4.00 13.01 -10.48
CA ASP A 83 -5.18 12.87 -11.35
C ASP A 83 -6.50 13.05 -10.56
N LEU A 84 -6.48 12.85 -9.24
CA LEU A 84 -7.60 13.11 -8.33
C LEU A 84 -7.57 14.51 -7.70
N GLY A 85 -6.66 15.39 -8.15
CA GLY A 85 -6.51 16.76 -7.66
C GLY A 85 -5.76 16.90 -6.34
N GLY A 86 -5.12 15.83 -5.86
CA GLY A 86 -4.25 15.85 -4.69
C GLY A 86 -2.81 16.26 -5.02
N ASN A 87 -1.98 16.34 -3.99
CA ASN A 87 -0.54 16.57 -4.15
C ASN A 87 0.30 15.69 -3.23
N VAL A 88 1.53 15.41 -3.67
CA VAL A 88 2.55 14.72 -2.87
C VAL A 88 3.70 15.69 -2.62
N ARG A 89 4.16 15.80 -1.37
CA ARG A 89 5.27 16.69 -1.00
C ARG A 89 6.22 16.02 -0.01
N TRP A 90 7.51 16.26 -0.19
CA TRP A 90 8.55 15.84 0.75
C TRP A 90 8.63 16.80 1.94
N TYR A 91 8.64 16.24 3.15
CA TYR A 91 8.85 16.96 4.41
C TYR A 91 10.07 16.39 5.11
N GLY A 92 11.24 16.92 4.79
CA GLY A 92 12.54 16.54 5.31
C GLY A 92 13.63 17.49 4.81
N TYR A 93 14.90 17.09 4.94
CA TYR A 93 16.01 17.85 4.39
C TYR A 93 16.14 17.62 2.87
N TYR A 94 16.70 18.62 2.21
CA TYR A 94 17.13 18.55 0.83
C TYR A 94 18.66 18.63 0.79
N ASP A 95 19.28 17.93 -0.15
CA ASP A 95 20.70 18.08 -0.43
C ASP A 95 20.98 19.42 -1.16
N THR A 96 22.26 19.67 -1.47
CA THR A 96 22.67 20.89 -2.19
C THR A 96 22.15 20.97 -3.63
N GLU A 97 21.68 19.86 -4.20
CA GLU A 97 21.11 19.77 -5.55
C GLU A 97 19.56 19.92 -5.53
N GLY A 98 18.95 19.97 -4.34
CA GLY A 98 17.51 20.07 -4.16
C GLY A 98 16.79 18.72 -4.18
N ASN A 99 17.51 17.60 -4.04
CA ASN A 99 16.89 16.29 -3.92
C ASN A 99 16.54 15.97 -2.46
N PRO A 100 15.43 15.28 -2.20
CA PRO A 100 15.09 14.75 -0.88
C PRO A 100 16.20 13.88 -0.28
N VAL A 101 16.64 14.17 0.94
CA VAL A 101 17.59 13.32 1.67
C VAL A 101 16.84 12.22 2.40
N GLU A 102 16.89 11.00 1.86
CA GLU A 102 16.23 9.83 2.48
C GLU A 102 16.61 9.65 3.96
N GLY A 103 15.66 9.21 4.78
CA GLY A 103 15.84 9.04 6.23
C GLY A 103 15.73 10.32 7.06
N THR A 104 15.65 11.50 6.44
CA THR A 104 15.47 12.79 7.16
C THR A 104 14.03 13.28 7.19
N GLY A 105 13.13 12.57 6.52
CA GLY A 105 11.76 13.01 6.31
C GLY A 105 10.86 11.95 5.72
N VAL A 106 9.66 12.40 5.35
CA VAL A 106 8.60 11.56 4.77
C VAL A 106 7.87 12.31 3.66
N TYR A 107 7.36 11.56 2.69
CA TYR A 107 6.39 12.10 1.74
C TYR A 107 5.00 12.17 2.38
N ARG A 108 4.29 13.25 2.12
CA ARG A 108 2.92 13.49 2.59
C ARG A 108 1.98 13.67 1.42
N VAL A 109 0.76 13.16 1.57
CA VAL A 109 -0.33 13.32 0.59
C VAL A 109 -1.32 14.33 1.15
N ASN A 110 -1.57 15.43 0.44
CA ASN A 110 -2.44 16.51 0.92
C ASN A 110 -2.11 16.95 2.35
N GLU A 111 -0.81 17.09 2.64
CA GLU A 111 -0.24 17.45 3.96
C GLU A 111 -0.42 16.41 5.09
N ASN A 112 -1.14 15.31 4.82
CA ASN A 112 -1.28 14.19 5.74
C ASN A 112 -0.11 13.22 5.61
N LEU A 113 0.23 12.58 6.73
CA LEU A 113 1.12 11.42 6.70
C LEU A 113 0.45 10.35 5.84
N ALA A 114 1.19 9.90 4.84
CA ALA A 114 0.80 8.80 3.98
C ALA A 114 1.27 7.46 4.56
#